data_AF-A0A6S7FM48-F1
#
_entry.id   AF-A0A6S7FM48-F1
#
_cell.length_a   1.000
_cell.length_b   1.000
_cell.length_c   1.000
_cell.angle_alpha   90.00
_cell.angle_beta   90.00
_cell.angle_gamma   90.00
#
_symmetry.space_group_name_H-M   'P 1'
#
loop_
_entity.id
_entity.type
_entity.pdbx_description
1 polymer ?
#
loop_
_entity_poly.entity_id
_entity_poly.type
_entity_poly.pdbx_seq_one_letter_code
_entity_poly.pdbx_strand_id
1 'polypeptide(L)'
;MEIAGQENAVGSGVLREAYSLFWDNLLANNTMGETEFTIPMAPHFTCEDYVSIGRIVTHQFVQCGAFPVRISQESITQALLGDVSPETLIASFLKLLPPREREIIEKGLSDSTVFSQDEIMGKY
;
A
#
# COMPACT_ATOMS: atom_id res chain seq x y z
N MET A 1 0.11 49.15 -1.71
CA MET A 1 -0.97 48.30 -2.24
C MET A 1 -0.71 46.92 -1.68
N GLU A 2 -1.33 46.61 -0.54
CA GLU A 2 -1.26 45.29 0.10
C GLU A 2 -2.24 44.36 -0.62
N ILE A 3 -1.76 43.20 -1.06
CA ILE A 3 -2.63 42.13 -1.53
C ILE A 3 -3.02 41.34 -0.28
N ALA A 4 -4.14 41.72 0.33
CA ALA A 4 -4.81 40.95 1.35
C ALA A 4 -5.44 39.70 0.70
N GLY A 5 -5.05 38.51 1.13
CA GLY A 5 -5.65 37.27 0.66
C GLY A 5 -4.82 36.00 0.76
N GLN A 6 -3.67 35.99 1.44
CA GLN A 6 -2.97 34.75 1.73
C GLN A 6 -3.50 34.21 3.07
N GLU A 7 -4.56 33.40 3.00
CA GLU A 7 -4.94 32.54 4.12
C GLU A 7 -3.77 31.59 4.37
N ASN A 8 -2.93 31.93 5.34
CA ASN A 8 -1.94 31.00 5.88
C ASN A 8 -2.71 29.88 6.58
N ALA A 9 -3.16 28.88 5.81
CA ALA A 9 -3.68 27.64 6.35
C ALA A 9 -2.55 26.98 7.14
N VAL A 10 -2.53 27.20 8.46
CA VAL A 10 -1.61 26.52 9.38
C VAL A 10 -2.16 25.11 9.59
N GLY A 11 -1.76 24.19 8.72
CA GLY A 11 -2.11 22.78 8.85
C GLY A 11 -1.52 21.91 7.75
N SER A 12 -1.02 20.73 8.10
CA SER A 12 -0.54 19.73 7.13
C SER A 12 -1.66 19.05 6.35
N GLY A 13 -2.92 19.52 6.47
CA GLY A 13 -4.10 18.89 5.87
C GLY A 13 -4.02 18.85 4.35
N VAL A 14 -3.69 19.98 3.72
CA VAL A 14 -3.53 20.08 2.26
C VAL A 14 -2.44 19.14 1.75
N LEU A 15 -1.30 19.07 2.44
CA LEU A 15 -0.21 18.15 2.07
C LEU A 15 -0.63 16.69 2.22
N ARG A 16 -1.30 16.33 3.32
CA ARG A 16 -1.80 14.97 3.54
C ARG A 16 -2.79 14.56 2.46
N GLU A 17 -3.71 15.46 2.10
CA GLU A 17 -4.67 15.22 1.02
C GLU A 17 -3.99 15.05 -0.33
N ALA A 18 -2.99 15.89 -0.65
CA ALA A 18 -2.20 15.75 -1.87
C ALA A 18 -1.50 14.39 -1.96
N TYR A 19 -0.91 13.90 -0.87
CA TYR A 19 -0.31 12.57 -0.83
C TYR A 19 -1.35 11.46 -0.98
N SER A 20 -2.46 11.53 -0.25
CA SER A 20 -3.54 10.54 -0.36
C SER A 20 -4.03 10.44 -1.79
N LEU A 21 -4.30 11.57 -2.44
CA LEU A 21 -4.74 11.63 -3.82
C LEU A 21 -3.69 11.06 -4.78
N PHE A 22 -2.40 11.36 -4.57
CA PHE A 22 -1.32 10.78 -5.38
C PHE A 22 -1.32 9.25 -5.28
N TRP A 23 -1.35 8.70 -4.07
CA TRP A 23 -1.31 7.25 -3.86
C TRP A 23 -2.56 6.56 -4.37
N ASP A 24 -3.74 7.13 -4.15
CA ASP A 24 -4.99 6.58 -4.65
C ASP A 24 -4.96 6.45 -6.18
N ASN A 25 -4.47 7.48 -6.89
CA ASN A 25 -4.32 7.44 -8.35
C ASN A 25 -3.24 6.46 -8.79
N LEU A 26 -2.06 6.46 -8.16
CA LEU A 26 -0.97 5.57 -8.54
C LEU A 26 -1.38 4.11 -8.37
N LEU A 27 -1.98 3.76 -7.23
CA LEU A 27 -2.35 2.39 -6.88
C LEU A 27 -3.53 1.91 -7.74
N ALA A 28 -4.57 2.72 -7.91
CA ALA A 28 -5.73 2.34 -8.72
C ALA A 28 -5.39 2.01 -10.19
N ASN A 29 -4.35 2.65 -10.73
CA ASN A 29 -3.95 2.46 -12.13
C ASN A 29 -2.90 1.37 -12.33
N ASN A 30 -2.19 0.95 -11.27
CA ASN A 30 -0.97 0.14 -11.42
C ASN A 30 -0.90 -1.08 -10.50
N THR A 31 -1.86 -1.28 -9.61
CA THR A 31 -1.83 -2.38 -8.62
C THR A 31 -3.17 -3.07 -8.51
N MET A 32 -3.13 -4.30 -7.99
CA MET A 32 -4.31 -5.03 -7.52
C MET A 32 -4.11 -5.29 -6.02
N GLY A 33 -5.19 -5.19 -5.26
CA GLY A 33 -5.16 -5.37 -3.81
C GLY A 33 -6.51 -5.01 -3.20
N GLU A 34 -6.74 -5.46 -1.97
CA GLU A 34 -7.98 -5.20 -1.24
C GLU A 34 -7.78 -4.08 -0.20
N THR A 35 -7.12 -4.40 0.92
CA THR A 35 -6.92 -3.46 2.04
C THR A 35 -5.58 -2.73 1.99
N GLU A 36 -4.55 -3.41 1.50
CA GLU A 36 -3.22 -2.85 1.26
C GLU A 36 -2.79 -3.20 -0.18
N PHE A 37 -1.79 -2.49 -0.67
CA PHE A 37 -1.25 -2.60 -2.02
C PHE A 37 0.28 -2.65 -1.95
N THR A 38 0.92 -3.34 -2.89
CA THR A 38 2.38 -3.26 -3.00
C THR A 38 2.79 -1.94 -3.66
N ILE A 39 4.08 -1.62 -3.61
CA ILE A 39 4.61 -0.63 -4.55
C ILE A 39 4.39 -1.18 -5.98
N PRO A 40 3.82 -0.40 -6.92
CA PRO A 40 3.50 -0.91 -8.24
C PRO A 40 4.75 -1.29 -9.03
N MET A 41 4.75 -2.49 -9.59
CA MET A 41 5.77 -2.99 -10.51
C MET A 41 5.21 -2.99 -11.94
N ALA A 42 4.94 -1.79 -12.47
CA ALA A 42 4.31 -1.64 -13.77
C ALA A 42 5.35 -1.72 -14.92
N PRO A 43 5.04 -2.40 -16.05
CA PRO A 43 5.99 -2.58 -17.15
C PRO A 43 6.36 -1.26 -17.86
N HIS A 44 5.57 -0.21 -17.68
CA HIS A 44 5.83 1.12 -18.24
C HIS A 44 6.64 2.03 -17.29
N PHE A 45 6.94 1.58 -16.06
CA PHE A 45 7.78 2.34 -15.14
C PHE A 45 9.26 2.16 -15.46
N THR A 46 9.95 3.29 -15.45
CA THR A 46 11.40 3.41 -15.61
C THR A 46 12.09 3.45 -14.25
N CYS A 47 13.42 3.36 -14.25
CA CYS A 47 14.20 3.57 -13.02
C CYS A 47 13.95 4.95 -12.39
N GLU A 48 13.71 5.98 -13.21
CA GLU A 48 13.43 7.34 -12.72
C GLU A 48 12.07 7.43 -12.02
N ASP A 49 11.08 6.66 -12.47
CA ASP A 49 9.78 6.57 -11.79
C ASP A 49 9.93 5.99 -10.39
N TYR A 50 10.71 4.92 -10.23
CA TYR A 50 10.99 4.34 -8.90
C TYR A 50 11.79 5.28 -8.00
N VAL A 51 12.76 6.04 -8.55
CA VAL A 51 13.46 7.09 -7.80
C VAL A 51 12.47 8.17 -7.34
N SER A 52 11.52 8.54 -8.19
CA SER A 52 10.49 9.53 -7.87
C SER A 52 9.53 9.02 -6.80
N ILE A 53 9.07 7.78 -6.89
CA ILE A 53 8.26 7.10 -5.86
C ILE A 53 9.01 7.12 -4.52
N GLY A 54 10.29 6.73 -4.49
CA GLY A 54 11.11 6.76 -3.28
C GLY A 54 11.24 8.16 -2.67
N ARG A 55 11.41 9.19 -3.51
CA ARG A 55 11.41 10.60 -3.06
C ARG A 55 10.07 11.00 -2.45
N ILE A 56 8.96 10.61 -3.06
CA ILE A 56 7.62 10.93 -2.56
C ILE A 56 7.37 10.25 -1.20
N VAL A 57 7.71 8.96 -1.07
CA VAL A 57 7.64 8.22 0.21
C VAL A 57 8.44 8.93 1.31
N THR A 58 9.69 9.28 1.01
CA THR A 58 10.60 9.92 1.97
C THR A 58 10.11 11.32 2.34
N HIS A 59 9.70 12.11 1.35
CA HIS A 59 9.21 13.45 1.56
C HIS A 59 7.91 13.46 2.36
N GLN A 60 6.98 12.55 2.09
CA GLN A 60 5.77 12.38 2.90
C GLN A 60 6.11 12.04 4.35
N PHE A 61 7.02 11.10 4.59
CA PHE A 61 7.43 10.74 5.94
C PHE A 61 7.99 11.95 6.70
N VAL A 62 8.88 12.72 6.07
CA VAL A 62 9.46 13.94 6.68
C VAL A 62 8.40 15.01 6.95
N GLN A 63 7.47 15.23 6.02
CA GLN A 63 6.48 16.31 6.12
C GLN A 63 5.29 15.98 7.03
N CYS A 64 4.89 14.71 7.09
CA CYS A 64 3.64 14.28 7.72
C CYS A 64 3.83 13.30 8.88
N GLY A 65 5.04 12.77 9.07
CA GLY A 65 5.36 11.79 10.12
C GLY A 65 4.76 10.41 9.88
N ALA A 66 4.36 10.10 8.64
CA ALA A 66 3.67 8.85 8.32
C ALA A 66 4.02 8.34 6.92
N PHE A 67 4.12 7.03 6.78
CA PHE A 67 4.17 6.35 5.49
C PHE A 67 2.78 6.30 4.83
N PRO A 68 2.71 5.99 3.52
CA PRO A 68 1.42 5.80 2.84
C PRO A 68 0.66 4.62 3.45
N VAL A 69 -0.51 4.89 4.04
CA VAL A 69 -1.29 3.88 4.79
C VAL A 69 -1.76 2.72 3.93
N ARG A 70 -1.97 2.96 2.62
CA ARG A 70 -2.43 1.95 1.68
C ARG A 70 -1.32 1.07 1.12
N ILE A 71 -0.04 1.39 1.36
CA ILE A 71 1.07 0.57 0.89
C ILE A 71 1.42 -0.43 2.00
N SER A 72 1.64 -1.69 1.60
CA SER A 72 1.98 -2.75 2.53
C SER A 72 3.27 -2.45 3.28
N GLN A 73 3.31 -2.87 4.55
CA GLN A 73 4.49 -2.72 5.38
C GLN A 73 5.70 -3.44 4.76
N GLU A 74 5.48 -4.63 4.20
CA GLU A 74 6.50 -5.37 3.46
C GLU A 74 7.12 -4.51 2.36
N SER A 75 6.32 -3.85 1.52
CA SER A 75 6.86 -3.13 0.36
C SER A 75 7.70 -1.91 0.77
N ILE A 76 7.28 -1.19 1.82
CA ILE A 76 8.08 -0.10 2.39
C ILE A 76 9.37 -0.65 3.01
N THR A 77 9.27 -1.75 3.76
CA THR A 77 10.43 -2.37 4.44
C THR A 77 11.45 -2.87 3.42
N GLN A 78 10.99 -3.58 2.39
CA GLN A 78 11.83 -4.08 1.30
C GLN A 78 12.51 -2.93 0.55
N ALA A 79 11.78 -1.85 0.25
CA ALA A 79 12.33 -0.70 -0.45
C ALA A 79 13.39 0.06 0.35
N LEU A 80 13.26 0.12 1.68
CA LEU A 80 14.16 0.88 2.55
C LEU A 80 15.34 0.05 3.06
N LEU A 81 15.10 -1.22 3.39
CA LEU A 81 16.07 -2.07 4.10
C LEU A 81 16.62 -3.19 3.21
N GLY A 82 15.96 -3.51 2.11
CA GLY A 82 16.34 -4.60 1.21
C GLY A 82 16.07 -6.00 1.74
N ASP A 83 15.49 -6.12 2.93
CA ASP A 83 15.19 -7.38 3.60
C ASP A 83 13.87 -7.29 4.39
N VAL A 84 13.10 -8.38 4.38
CA VAL A 84 11.82 -8.49 5.08
C VAL A 84 11.68 -9.86 5.70
N SER A 85 11.24 -9.91 6.96
CA SER A 85 11.02 -11.17 7.66
C SER A 85 9.89 -11.98 7.02
N PRO A 86 9.96 -13.33 7.00
CA PRO A 86 8.89 -14.17 6.46
C PRO A 86 7.52 -13.88 7.08
N GLU A 87 7.47 -13.57 8.38
CA GLU A 87 6.24 -13.23 9.10
C GLU A 87 5.63 -11.93 8.58
N THR A 88 6.45 -10.91 8.34
CA THR A 88 6.00 -9.62 7.79
C THR A 88 5.51 -9.77 6.34
N LEU A 89 6.21 -10.60 5.56
CA LEU A 89 5.84 -10.92 4.19
C LEU A 89 4.46 -11.60 4.14
N ILE A 90 4.25 -12.65 4.95
CA ILE A 90 2.97 -13.37 5.01
C ILE A 90 1.86 -12.44 5.49
N ALA A 91 2.07 -11.69 6.57
CA ALA A 91 1.07 -10.77 7.10
C ALA A 91 0.67 -9.68 6.10
N SER A 92 1.63 -9.15 5.34
CA SER A 92 1.38 -8.16 4.30
C SER A 92 0.66 -8.79 3.09
N PHE A 93 1.08 -9.97 2.66
CA PHE A 93 0.45 -10.71 1.56
C PHE A 93 -1.03 -10.98 1.82
N LEU A 94 -1.37 -11.46 3.02
CA LEU A 94 -2.76 -11.73 3.39
C LEU A 94 -3.67 -10.50 3.23
N LYS A 95 -3.15 -9.29 3.47
CA LYS A 95 -3.88 -8.03 3.33
C LYS A 95 -4.08 -7.57 1.88
N LEU A 96 -3.35 -8.16 0.93
CA LEU A 96 -3.58 -7.93 -0.50
C LEU A 96 -4.80 -8.70 -1.00
N LEU A 97 -5.13 -9.82 -0.35
CA LEU A 97 -6.17 -10.73 -0.79
C LEU A 97 -7.58 -10.25 -0.42
N PRO A 98 -8.59 -10.58 -1.24
CA PRO A 98 -9.99 -10.46 -0.88
C PRO A 98 -10.31 -11.24 0.41
N PRO A 99 -11.32 -10.83 1.19
CA PRO A 99 -11.59 -11.42 2.51
C PRO A 99 -11.75 -12.95 2.50
N ARG A 100 -12.41 -13.49 1.47
CA ARG A 100 -12.64 -14.93 1.35
C ARG A 100 -11.35 -15.71 1.09
N GLU A 101 -10.50 -15.22 0.19
CA GLU A 101 -9.23 -15.86 -0.13
C GLU A 101 -8.28 -15.81 1.07
N ARG A 102 -8.25 -14.66 1.76
CA ARG A 102 -7.51 -14.49 3.00
C ARG A 102 -7.91 -15.52 4.05
N GLU A 103 -9.21 -15.68 4.30
CA GLU A 103 -9.72 -16.64 5.30
C GLU A 103 -9.31 -18.09 4.95
N ILE A 104 -9.37 -18.46 3.67
CA ILE A 104 -8.95 -19.79 3.20
C ILE A 104 -7.46 -20.01 3.47
N ILE A 105 -6.62 -19.04 3.14
CA ILE A 105 -5.16 -19.15 3.33
C ILE A 105 -4.80 -19.16 4.82
N GLU A 106 -5.44 -18.31 5.64
CA GLU A 106 -5.23 -18.28 7.10
C GLU A 106 -5.59 -19.63 7.76
N LYS A 107 -6.68 -20.27 7.33
CA LYS A 107 -7.04 -21.63 7.78
C LYS A 107 -6.03 -22.68 7.36
N GLY A 108 -5.45 -22.55 6.16
CA GLY A 108 -4.41 -23.45 5.67
C GLY A 108 -3.10 -23.29 6.44
N LEU A 109 -2.75 -22.06 6.83
CA LEU A 109 -1.54 -21.76 7.60
C LEU A 109 -1.61 -22.21 9.07
N SER A 110 -2.81 -22.42 9.62
CA SER A 110 -3.00 -22.83 11.01
C SER A 110 -2.96 -24.34 11.26
N ASP A 111 -2.53 -25.14 10.27
CA ASP A 111 -2.53 -26.63 10.27
C ASP A 111 -3.92 -27.26 10.56
N SER A 112 -5.00 -26.49 10.47
CA SER A 112 -6.37 -26.99 10.56
C SER A 112 -6.82 -27.57 9.21
N THR A 113 -6.66 -28.88 9.06
CA THR A 113 -6.88 -29.59 7.79
C THR A 113 -8.35 -29.67 7.31
N VAL A 114 -8.49 -29.87 5.99
CA VAL A 114 -9.67 -30.23 5.17
C VAL A 114 -10.51 -29.05 4.66
N PHE A 115 -10.13 -28.55 3.47
CA PHE A 115 -11.00 -27.72 2.65
C PHE A 115 -12.04 -28.61 1.94
N SER A 116 -13.32 -28.29 2.06
CA SER A 116 -14.35 -28.90 1.22
C SER A 116 -14.30 -28.29 -0.20
N GLN A 117 -14.59 -29.08 -1.25
CA GLN A 117 -14.57 -28.56 -2.64
C GLN A 117 -15.53 -27.39 -2.85
N ASP A 118 -16.62 -27.33 -2.06
CA ASP A 118 -17.60 -26.23 -2.08
C ASP A 118 -17.03 -24.90 -1.55
N GLU A 119 -16.08 -24.96 -0.61
CA GLU A 119 -15.39 -23.77 -0.08
C GLU A 119 -14.42 -23.18 -1.10
N ILE A 120 -13.79 -24.04 -1.91
CA ILE A 120 -12.82 -23.65 -2.95
C ILE A 120 -13.54 -23.10 -4.18
N MET A 121 -14.65 -23.71 -4.59
CA MET A 121 -15.26 -23.46 -5.91
C MET A 121 -16.35 -22.40 -5.94
N GLY A 122 -16.61 -21.70 -4.83
CA GLY A 122 -17.51 -20.55 -4.77
C GLY A 122 -18.81 -20.68 -5.58
N LYS A 123 -19.86 -21.24 -4.95
CA LYS A 123 -21.20 -21.43 -5.54
C LYS A 123 -21.55 -20.37 -6.59
N TYR A 124 -21.46 -20.77 -7.86
CA TYR A 124 -22.08 -20.09 -9.01
C TYR A 124 -23.59 -20.22 -8.96
#